data_AF-A0AAV6YV54-F1
#
_entry.id   AF-A0AAV6YV54-F1
#
_cell.length_a   1.000
_cell.length_b   1.000
_cell.length_c   1.000
_cell.angle_alpha   90.00
_cell.angle_beta   90.00
_cell.angle_gamma   90.00
#
_symmetry.space_group_name_H-M   'P 1'
#
loop_
_entity.id
_entity.type
_entity.pdbx_description
1 polymer ?
#
loop_
_entity_poly.entity_id
_entity_poly.type
_entity_poly.pdbx_seq_one_letter_code
_entity_poly.pdbx_strand_id
1 'polypeptide(L)'
;HKRTRSLLKKERRKKKRQILARLREAEENKQHVGTEDEDDGDDLQQEIERQRLHEEWLAREQKAQEEFQLKMEKEEAARRREEEERKMIEEWRQQELKEKEKDPEQVKKREREEAVQKLLDEAESQLENGGVWHNPEAPEGYGTEKDRANCPFYLKTGACRFGERCSRKHCFPSSSQTMLIRGMFVTFGMEQCRRDDYDTDASLEYGDEEIYQQFLEFYDDVVPEFKNLGKVIQFKVSCNFESHLRGNVYVQYQT
;
A
#
# COMPACT_ATOMS: atom_id res chain seq x y z
N HIS A 1 78.24 57.83 -28.11
CA HIS A 1 79.38 56.96 -28.50
C HIS A 1 80.45 56.73 -27.41
N LYS A 2 80.93 57.75 -26.67
CA LYS A 2 81.95 57.54 -25.60
C LYS A 2 81.43 56.83 -24.34
N ARG A 3 80.18 57.09 -23.92
CA ARG A 3 79.53 56.44 -22.76
C ARG A 3 79.36 54.93 -22.93
N THR A 4 78.91 54.46 -24.10
CA THR A 4 78.72 53.03 -24.41
C THR A 4 80.04 52.25 -24.41
N ARG A 5 81.11 52.83 -24.95
CA ARG A 5 82.46 52.22 -24.91
C ARG A 5 83.03 52.12 -23.48
N SER A 6 82.71 53.09 -22.61
CA SER A 6 83.09 53.04 -21.18
C SER A 6 82.36 51.92 -20.44
N LEU A 7 81.05 51.78 -20.68
CA LEU A 7 80.23 50.71 -20.07
C LEU A 7 80.72 49.32 -20.48
N LEU A 8 81.04 49.10 -21.76
CA LEU A 8 81.60 47.83 -22.25
C LEU A 8 82.96 47.51 -21.62
N LYS A 9 83.83 48.52 -21.42
CA LYS A 9 85.10 48.34 -20.69
C LYS A 9 84.87 48.00 -19.22
N LYS A 10 83.86 48.60 -18.56
CA LYS A 10 83.49 48.32 -17.17
C LYS A 10 82.97 46.90 -17.00
N GLU A 11 82.08 46.47 -17.89
CA GLU A 11 81.57 45.08 -17.97
C GLU A 11 82.70 44.06 -18.16
N ARG A 12 83.62 44.31 -19.09
CA ARG A 12 84.75 43.40 -19.35
C ARG A 12 85.69 43.27 -18.13
N ARG A 13 85.92 44.38 -17.39
CA ARG A 13 86.68 44.36 -16.14
C ARG A 13 85.95 43.61 -15.03
N LYS A 14 84.62 43.76 -14.92
CA LYS A 14 83.77 43.05 -13.97
C LYS A 14 83.82 41.53 -14.19
N LYS A 15 83.65 41.08 -15.44
CA LYS A 15 83.77 39.66 -15.81
C LYS A 15 85.14 39.09 -15.49
N LYS A 16 86.21 39.83 -15.79
CA LYS A 16 87.58 39.38 -15.50
C LYS A 16 87.83 39.24 -13.98
N ARG A 17 87.29 40.15 -13.16
CA ARG A 17 87.36 40.05 -11.68
C ARG A 17 86.57 38.86 -11.16
N GLN A 18 85.37 38.60 -11.69
CA GLN A 18 84.55 37.45 -11.30
C GLN A 18 85.22 36.11 -11.62
N ILE A 19 85.86 35.99 -12.79
CA ILE A 19 86.59 34.76 -13.16
C ILE A 19 87.79 34.55 -12.23
N LEU A 20 88.55 35.62 -11.93
CA LEU A 20 89.67 35.55 -10.99
C LEU A 20 89.24 35.22 -9.56
N ALA A 21 88.07 35.70 -9.12
CA ALA A 21 87.50 35.37 -7.82
C ALA A 21 87.11 33.88 -7.75
N ARG A 22 86.42 33.37 -8.79
CA ARG A 22 86.09 31.94 -8.90
C ARG A 22 87.32 31.03 -8.97
N LEU A 23 88.38 31.47 -9.66
CA LEU A 23 89.64 30.72 -9.69
C LEU A 23 90.29 30.68 -8.31
N ARG A 24 90.26 31.80 -7.56
CA ARG A 24 90.75 31.85 -6.19
C ARG A 24 89.93 31.00 -5.23
N GLU A 25 88.59 31.06 -5.30
CA GLU A 25 87.69 30.19 -4.54
C GLU A 25 87.93 28.72 -4.90
N ALA A 26 88.11 28.37 -6.18
CA ALA A 26 88.39 27.00 -6.59
C ALA A 26 89.77 26.50 -6.11
N GLU A 27 90.74 27.40 -5.96
CA GLU A 27 92.08 27.11 -5.48
C GLU A 27 92.12 27.03 -3.94
N GLU A 28 91.37 27.88 -3.24
CA GLU A 28 91.08 27.77 -1.81
C GLU A 28 90.29 26.50 -1.49
N ASN A 29 89.28 26.14 -2.29
CA ASN A 29 88.52 24.90 -2.10
C ASN A 29 89.40 23.66 -2.36
N LYS A 30 90.34 23.73 -3.30
CA LYS A 30 91.36 22.68 -3.50
C LYS A 30 92.37 22.59 -2.35
N GLN A 31 92.70 23.71 -1.71
CA GLN A 31 93.54 23.70 -0.52
C GLN A 31 92.78 23.24 0.73
N HIS A 32 91.47 23.51 0.82
CA HIS A 32 90.61 23.06 1.93
C HIS A 32 90.36 21.54 1.87
N VAL A 33 90.20 20.98 0.67
CA VAL A 33 90.07 19.53 0.44
C VAL A 33 91.35 18.74 0.75
N GLY A 34 92.49 19.40 1.00
CA GLY A 34 93.76 18.73 1.33
C GLY A 34 93.98 18.38 2.81
N THR A 35 92.98 18.57 3.69
CA THR A 35 93.16 18.44 5.15
C THR A 35 92.05 17.70 5.90
N GLU A 36 91.14 17.02 5.21
CA GLU A 36 90.04 16.26 5.83
C GLU A 36 89.82 14.98 5.03
N ASP A 37 90.66 13.96 5.23
CA ASP A 37 90.50 12.63 4.64
C ASP A 37 90.96 11.55 5.63
N GLU A 38 90.30 11.42 6.79
CA GLU A 38 90.41 10.22 7.65
C GLU A 38 89.08 9.79 8.37
N ASP A 39 87.90 10.36 8.05
CA ASP A 39 86.62 10.00 8.75
C ASP A 39 85.42 9.57 7.84
N ASP A 40 85.56 9.60 6.50
CA ASP A 40 84.45 9.32 5.55
C ASP A 40 84.00 7.83 5.46
N GLY A 41 84.79 6.90 5.97
CA GLY A 41 84.52 5.47 5.83
C GLY A 41 83.44 4.93 6.78
N ASP A 42 83.32 5.50 7.97
CA ASP A 42 82.39 5.06 9.01
C ASP A 42 80.96 5.60 8.76
N ASP A 43 80.84 6.85 8.31
CA ASP A 43 79.54 7.47 8.00
C ASP A 43 78.81 6.77 6.84
N LEU A 44 79.56 6.33 5.81
CA LEU A 44 79.00 5.57 4.70
C LEU A 44 78.49 4.18 5.11
N GLN A 45 79.20 3.51 6.03
CA GLN A 45 78.77 2.21 6.56
C GLN A 45 77.51 2.35 7.42
N GLN A 46 77.45 3.37 8.26
CA GLN A 46 76.26 3.69 9.05
C GLN A 46 75.06 4.05 8.17
N GLU A 47 75.27 4.75 7.06
CA GLU A 47 74.20 5.09 6.10
C GLU A 47 73.65 3.85 5.39
N ILE A 48 74.53 2.91 4.97
CA ILE A 48 74.11 1.63 4.39
C ILE A 48 73.31 0.80 5.41
N GLU A 49 73.74 0.78 6.68
CA GLU A 49 73.02 0.06 7.73
C GLU A 49 71.66 0.70 8.05
N ARG A 50 71.57 2.05 8.08
CA ARG A 50 70.30 2.78 8.22
C ARG A 50 69.33 2.46 7.08
N GLN A 51 69.81 2.42 5.84
CA GLN A 51 69.00 2.07 4.67
C GLN A 51 68.50 0.64 4.76
N ARG A 52 69.36 -0.32 5.14
CA ARG A 52 68.94 -1.71 5.33
C ARG A 52 67.87 -1.85 6.41
N LEU A 53 68.04 -1.19 7.56
CA LEU A 53 67.05 -1.19 8.64
C LEU A 53 65.74 -0.50 8.24
N HIS A 54 65.81 0.54 7.42
CA HIS A 54 64.64 1.23 6.87
C HIS A 54 63.87 0.34 5.89
N GLU A 55 64.57 -0.37 5.00
CA GLU A 55 63.97 -1.35 4.09
C GLU A 55 63.31 -2.51 4.85
N GLU A 56 63.98 -3.03 5.89
CA GLU A 56 63.40 -4.05 6.77
C GLU A 56 62.15 -3.53 7.50
N TRP A 57 62.17 -2.27 7.94
CA TRP A 57 61.02 -1.62 8.58
C TRP A 57 59.86 -1.45 7.60
N LEU A 58 60.11 -0.97 6.38
CA LEU A 58 59.11 -0.84 5.32
C LEU A 58 58.51 -2.20 4.94
N ALA A 59 59.32 -3.25 4.86
CA ALA A 59 58.84 -4.61 4.58
C ALA A 59 57.94 -5.16 5.70
N ARG A 60 58.28 -4.89 6.97
CA ARG A 60 57.42 -5.23 8.12
C ARG A 60 56.12 -4.44 8.11
N GLU A 61 56.19 -3.15 7.80
CA GLU A 61 55.03 -2.26 7.72
C GLU A 61 54.08 -2.66 6.60
N GLN A 62 54.61 -2.96 5.41
CA GLN A 62 53.81 -3.43 4.27
C GLN A 62 53.11 -4.75 4.61
N LYS A 63 53.82 -5.70 5.24
CA LYS A 63 53.21 -6.97 5.67
C LYS A 63 52.10 -6.76 6.70
N ALA A 64 52.29 -5.85 7.66
CA ALA A 64 51.26 -5.51 8.64
C ALA A 64 50.02 -4.86 7.98
N GLN A 65 50.22 -4.02 6.96
CA GLN A 65 49.12 -3.44 6.18
C GLN A 65 48.36 -4.50 5.38
N GLU A 66 49.04 -5.43 4.71
CA GLU A 66 48.42 -6.54 3.99
C GLU A 66 47.61 -7.45 4.93
N GLU A 67 48.16 -7.77 6.10
CA GLU A 67 47.44 -8.55 7.13
C GLU A 67 46.21 -7.81 7.68
N PHE A 68 46.31 -6.49 7.87
CA PHE A 68 45.17 -5.66 8.27
C PHE A 68 44.07 -5.64 7.22
N GLN A 69 44.43 -5.46 5.94
CA GLN A 69 43.47 -5.48 4.83
C GLN A 69 42.77 -6.84 4.70
N LEU A 70 43.53 -7.95 4.78
CA LEU A 70 42.96 -9.29 4.73
C LEU A 70 42.01 -9.56 5.92
N LYS A 71 42.33 -9.04 7.10
CA LYS A 71 41.48 -9.15 8.28
C LYS A 71 40.17 -8.36 8.09
N MET A 72 40.26 -7.14 7.57
CA MET A 72 39.09 -6.31 7.27
C MET A 72 38.18 -6.96 6.22
N GLU A 73 38.74 -7.51 5.15
CA GLU A 73 37.98 -8.21 4.11
C GLU A 73 37.25 -9.44 4.68
N LYS A 74 37.91 -10.21 5.55
CA LYS A 74 37.29 -11.36 6.25
C LYS A 74 36.14 -10.93 7.17
N GLU A 75 36.31 -9.84 7.89
CA GLU A 75 35.27 -9.30 8.79
C GLU A 75 34.07 -8.76 8.01
N GLU A 76 34.30 -8.04 6.90
CA GLU A 76 33.25 -7.57 6.01
C GLU A 76 32.51 -8.74 5.36
N ALA A 77 33.23 -9.76 4.89
CA ALA A 77 32.63 -10.97 4.35
C ALA A 77 31.80 -11.73 5.40
N ALA A 78 32.24 -11.77 6.66
CA ALA A 78 31.48 -12.36 7.76
C ALA A 78 30.18 -11.57 8.03
N ARG A 79 30.28 -10.24 8.11
CA ARG A 79 29.11 -9.34 8.29
C ARG A 79 28.08 -9.51 7.16
N ARG A 80 28.55 -9.62 5.92
CA ARG A 80 27.68 -9.85 4.75
C ARG A 80 26.93 -11.20 4.85
N ARG A 81 27.62 -12.26 5.28
CA ARG A 81 26.98 -13.58 5.51
C ARG A 81 25.94 -13.52 6.63
N GLU A 82 26.23 -12.84 7.73
CA GLU A 82 25.26 -12.66 8.82
C GLU A 82 24.03 -11.85 8.38
N GLU A 83 24.22 -10.83 7.54
CA GLU A 83 23.10 -10.07 6.97
C GLU A 83 22.26 -10.89 6.00
N GLU A 84 22.88 -11.72 5.16
CA GLU A 84 22.20 -12.66 4.27
C GLU A 84 21.40 -13.69 5.08
N GLU A 85 21.99 -14.25 6.15
CA GLU A 85 21.31 -15.20 7.04
C GLU A 85 20.12 -14.53 7.75
N ARG A 86 20.28 -13.30 8.26
CA ARG A 86 19.17 -12.54 8.86
C ARG A 86 18.03 -12.30 7.87
N LYS A 87 18.34 -11.94 6.62
CA LYS A 87 17.32 -11.76 5.56
C LYS A 87 16.59 -13.08 5.28
N MET A 88 17.32 -14.18 5.17
CA MET A 88 16.72 -15.50 4.94
C MET A 88 15.77 -15.93 6.06
N ILE A 89 16.16 -15.70 7.33
CA ILE A 89 15.31 -15.99 8.49
C ILE A 89 14.04 -15.12 8.49
N GLU A 90 14.18 -13.82 8.19
CA GLU A 90 13.05 -12.90 8.13
C GLU A 90 12.08 -13.27 7.00
N GLU A 91 12.58 -13.58 5.80
CA GLU A 91 11.77 -14.06 4.69
C GLU A 91 10.99 -15.33 5.04
N TRP A 92 11.64 -16.28 5.72
CA TRP A 92 10.98 -17.50 6.19
C TRP A 92 9.86 -17.22 7.21
N ARG A 93 10.09 -16.32 8.17
CA ARG A 93 9.04 -15.88 9.11
C ARG A 93 7.86 -15.23 8.40
N GLN A 94 8.12 -14.39 7.40
CA GLN A 94 7.07 -13.73 6.62
C GLN A 94 6.24 -14.74 5.81
N GLN A 95 6.86 -15.80 5.29
CA GLN A 95 6.13 -16.89 4.64
C GLN A 95 5.24 -17.65 5.62
N GLU A 96 5.75 -17.99 6.81
CA GLU A 96 4.97 -18.71 7.83
C GLU A 96 3.73 -17.92 8.29
N LEU A 97 3.87 -16.60 8.49
CA LEU A 97 2.74 -15.72 8.82
C LEU A 97 1.70 -15.70 7.70
N LYS A 98 2.12 -15.59 6.44
CA LYS A 98 1.21 -15.62 5.28
C LYS A 98 0.50 -16.97 5.14
N GLU A 99 1.16 -18.08 5.42
CA GLU A 99 0.52 -19.40 5.42
C GLU A 99 -0.51 -19.52 6.55
N LYS A 100 -0.16 -19.08 7.76
CA LYS A 100 -1.06 -19.03 8.91
C LYS A 100 -2.27 -18.12 8.71
N GLU A 101 -2.17 -17.09 7.88
CA GLU A 101 -3.29 -16.19 7.54
C GLU A 101 -4.19 -16.77 6.43
N LYS A 102 -3.59 -17.46 5.45
CA LYS A 102 -4.34 -18.12 4.36
C LYS A 102 -5.20 -19.28 4.84
N ASP A 103 -4.76 -19.99 5.87
CA ASP A 103 -5.48 -21.14 6.43
C ASP A 103 -6.88 -20.77 6.98
N PRO A 104 -7.03 -19.83 7.95
CA PRO A 104 -8.34 -19.42 8.46
C PRO A 104 -9.21 -18.75 7.39
N GLU A 105 -8.61 -18.03 6.44
CA GLU A 105 -9.36 -17.40 5.35
C GLU A 105 -9.96 -18.43 4.39
N GLN A 106 -9.20 -19.48 4.05
CA GLN A 106 -9.72 -20.60 3.26
C GLN A 106 -10.78 -21.40 4.00
N VAL A 107 -10.61 -21.61 5.31
CA VAL A 107 -11.62 -22.26 6.15
C VAL A 107 -12.92 -21.46 6.16
N LYS A 108 -12.87 -20.15 6.46
CA LYS A 108 -14.04 -19.27 6.42
C LYS A 108 -14.72 -19.25 5.06
N LYS A 109 -13.94 -19.21 3.98
CA LYS A 109 -14.47 -19.26 2.61
C LYS A 109 -15.23 -20.57 2.38
N ARG A 110 -14.65 -21.71 2.76
CA ARG A 110 -15.29 -23.02 2.64
C ARG A 110 -16.55 -23.13 3.48
N GLU A 111 -16.52 -22.67 4.73
CA GLU A 111 -17.70 -22.62 5.61
C GLU A 111 -18.83 -21.79 5.00
N ARG A 112 -18.49 -20.64 4.37
CA ARG A 112 -19.46 -19.80 3.66
C ARG A 112 -20.04 -20.51 2.43
N GLU A 113 -19.21 -21.16 1.62
CA GLU A 113 -19.64 -21.93 0.45
C GLU A 113 -20.55 -23.10 0.85
N GLU A 114 -20.19 -23.86 1.90
CA GLU A 114 -21.01 -24.94 2.44
C GLU A 114 -22.34 -24.45 3.02
N ALA A 115 -22.36 -23.30 3.70
CA ALA A 115 -23.58 -22.69 4.20
C ALA A 115 -24.54 -22.26 3.07
N VAL A 116 -23.99 -21.68 1.99
CA VAL A 116 -24.77 -21.33 0.79
C VAL A 116 -25.31 -22.59 0.12
N GLN A 117 -24.49 -23.63 -0.06
CA GLN A 117 -24.94 -24.88 -0.66
C GLN A 117 -26.06 -25.52 0.15
N LYS A 118 -25.92 -25.56 1.48
CA LYS A 118 -26.95 -26.09 2.37
C LYS A 118 -28.27 -25.32 2.27
N LEU A 119 -28.22 -23.99 2.13
CA LEU A 119 -29.42 -23.17 1.92
C LEU A 119 -30.09 -23.47 0.57
N LEU A 120 -29.30 -23.70 -0.48
CA LEU A 120 -29.82 -24.10 -1.79
C LEU A 120 -30.50 -25.46 -1.72
N ASP A 121 -29.86 -26.46 -1.10
CA ASP A 121 -30.41 -27.81 -0.94
C ASP A 121 -31.70 -27.78 -0.11
N GLU A 122 -31.75 -26.95 0.95
CA GLU A 122 -32.95 -26.76 1.77
C GLU A 122 -34.09 -26.10 0.99
N ALA A 123 -33.79 -25.09 0.16
CA ALA A 123 -34.76 -24.46 -0.72
C ALA A 123 -35.28 -25.43 -1.79
N GLU A 124 -34.41 -26.25 -2.38
CA GLU A 124 -34.77 -27.25 -3.38
C GLU A 124 -35.67 -28.35 -2.77
N SER A 125 -35.33 -28.83 -1.57
CA SER A 125 -36.19 -29.77 -0.82
C SER A 125 -37.56 -29.18 -0.47
N GLN A 126 -37.63 -27.87 -0.16
CA GLN A 126 -38.92 -27.20 0.05
C GLN A 126 -39.75 -27.15 -1.23
N LEU A 127 -39.12 -26.95 -2.40
CA LEU A 127 -39.82 -26.97 -3.69
C LEU A 127 -40.36 -28.37 -4.03
N GLU A 128 -39.57 -29.43 -3.80
CA GLU A 128 -39.99 -30.82 -4.01
C GLU A 128 -41.17 -31.21 -3.10
N ASN A 129 -41.21 -30.66 -1.88
CA ASN A 129 -42.29 -30.88 -0.91
C ASN A 129 -43.52 -29.98 -1.11
N GLY A 130 -43.60 -29.24 -2.22
CA GLY A 130 -44.76 -28.38 -2.53
C GLY A 130 -44.80 -27.06 -1.76
N GLY A 131 -43.66 -26.60 -1.24
CA GLY A 131 -43.49 -25.26 -0.69
C GLY A 131 -43.70 -24.21 -1.78
N VAL A 132 -44.73 -23.39 -1.62
CA VAL A 132 -45.02 -22.31 -2.57
C VAL A 132 -44.03 -21.17 -2.30
N TRP A 133 -43.04 -21.00 -3.19
CA TRP A 133 -42.07 -19.89 -3.12
C TRP A 133 -42.71 -18.52 -3.40
N HIS A 134 -43.95 -18.52 -3.88
CA HIS A 134 -44.73 -17.32 -4.12
C HIS A 134 -45.67 -17.00 -2.96
N ASN A 135 -45.99 -15.71 -2.82
CA ASN A 135 -47.05 -15.29 -1.91
C ASN A 135 -48.35 -16.04 -2.27
N PRO A 136 -49.17 -16.44 -1.28
CA PRO A 136 -50.45 -17.05 -1.56
C PRO A 136 -51.29 -16.13 -2.45
N GLU A 137 -52.10 -16.72 -3.32
CA GLU A 137 -53.01 -15.96 -4.17
C GLU A 137 -53.93 -15.09 -3.31
N ALA A 138 -54.12 -13.85 -3.75
CA ALA A 138 -55.00 -12.93 -3.04
C ALA A 138 -56.44 -13.48 -3.05
N PRO A 139 -57.20 -13.34 -1.94
CA PRO A 139 -58.59 -13.77 -1.90
C PRO A 139 -59.43 -13.15 -3.03
N GLU A 140 -60.36 -13.92 -3.59
CA GLU A 140 -61.24 -13.45 -4.67
C GLU A 140 -61.98 -12.17 -4.27
N GLY A 141 -61.87 -11.13 -5.09
CA GLY A 141 -62.52 -9.84 -4.86
C GLY A 141 -61.74 -8.85 -3.97
N TYR A 142 -60.66 -9.27 -3.30
CA TYR A 142 -59.87 -8.40 -2.43
C TYR A 142 -59.06 -7.36 -3.23
N GLY A 143 -59.20 -6.08 -2.88
CA GLY A 143 -58.42 -5.00 -3.52
C GLY A 143 -58.64 -4.87 -5.03
N THR A 144 -59.83 -5.26 -5.50
CA THR A 144 -60.24 -5.12 -6.90
C THR A 144 -60.79 -3.72 -7.16
N GLU A 145 -60.74 -3.25 -8.41
CA GLU A 145 -61.31 -1.95 -8.79
C GLU A 145 -62.83 -1.88 -8.66
N LYS A 146 -63.48 -3.03 -8.45
CA LYS A 146 -64.92 -3.13 -8.18
C LYS A 146 -65.28 -2.50 -6.84
N ASP A 147 -64.36 -2.52 -5.86
CA ASP A 147 -64.51 -1.76 -4.62
C ASP A 147 -64.17 -0.28 -4.89
N ARG A 148 -65.22 0.54 -5.00
CA ARG A 148 -65.10 1.98 -5.22
C ARG A 148 -64.83 2.76 -3.94
N ALA A 149 -65.10 2.17 -2.77
CA ALA A 149 -64.97 2.84 -1.48
C ALA A 149 -63.51 2.82 -0.98
N ASN A 150 -62.84 1.67 -1.12
CA ASN A 150 -61.47 1.50 -0.66
C ASN A 150 -60.45 1.66 -1.79
N CYS A 151 -59.25 2.14 -1.45
CA CYS A 151 -58.18 2.22 -2.43
C CYS A 151 -57.57 0.83 -2.67
N PRO A 152 -57.65 0.28 -3.90
CA PRO A 152 -57.13 -1.05 -4.18
C PRO A 152 -55.60 -1.12 -4.07
N PHE A 153 -54.91 -0.02 -4.38
CA PHE A 153 -53.44 0.07 -4.26
C PHE A 153 -53.02 0.01 -2.80
N TYR A 154 -53.59 0.89 -1.97
CA TYR A 154 -53.27 0.90 -0.54
C TYR A 154 -53.63 -0.41 0.15
N LEU A 155 -54.77 -1.02 -0.21
CA LEU A 155 -55.20 -2.27 0.40
C LEU A 155 -54.24 -3.43 0.09
N LYS A 156 -53.66 -3.47 -1.12
CA LYS A 156 -52.74 -4.53 -1.54
C LYS A 156 -51.30 -4.32 -1.11
N THR A 157 -50.82 -3.07 -1.11
CA THR A 157 -49.39 -2.76 -0.91
C THR A 157 -49.11 -1.92 0.32
N GLY A 158 -50.13 -1.44 1.05
CA GLY A 158 -49.95 -0.47 2.14
C GLY A 158 -49.44 0.91 1.68
N ALA A 159 -49.35 1.14 0.38
CA ALA A 159 -48.83 2.37 -0.21
C ALA A 159 -49.66 2.82 -1.42
N CYS A 160 -49.78 4.13 -1.60
CA CYS A 160 -50.57 4.73 -2.66
C CYS A 160 -49.89 6.00 -3.16
N ARG A 161 -49.80 6.17 -4.48
CA ARG A 161 -49.17 7.35 -5.10
C ARG A 161 -49.78 8.69 -4.69
N PHE A 162 -51.05 8.67 -4.29
CA PHE A 162 -51.78 9.87 -3.86
C PHE A 162 -51.64 10.15 -2.36
N GLY A 163 -51.10 9.21 -1.57
CA GLY A 163 -50.96 9.34 -0.13
C GLY A 163 -52.28 9.72 0.53
N GLU A 164 -52.25 10.72 1.42
CA GLU A 164 -53.45 11.23 2.11
C GLU A 164 -54.44 11.96 1.18
N ARG A 165 -54.01 12.40 -0.01
CA ARG A 165 -54.86 13.06 -1.01
C ARG A 165 -55.64 12.07 -1.88
N CYS A 166 -55.60 10.78 -1.57
CA CYS A 166 -56.35 9.77 -2.30
C CYS A 166 -57.86 9.99 -2.10
N SER A 167 -58.63 9.93 -3.20
CA SER A 167 -60.10 10.05 -3.13
C SER A 167 -60.78 8.81 -2.57
N ARG A 168 -60.06 7.68 -2.47
CA ARG A 168 -60.56 6.42 -1.92
C ARG A 168 -59.99 6.20 -0.52
N LYS A 169 -60.72 5.46 0.31
CA LYS A 169 -60.37 5.23 1.71
C LYS A 169 -59.09 4.38 1.85
N HIS A 170 -58.20 4.81 2.74
CA HIS A 170 -57.05 4.04 3.22
C HIS A 170 -57.35 3.55 4.65
N CYS A 171 -57.29 2.23 4.87
CA CYS A 171 -57.56 1.63 6.17
C CYS A 171 -56.25 1.34 6.89
N PHE A 172 -56.03 1.97 8.04
CA PHE A 172 -54.85 1.75 8.87
C PHE A 172 -55.23 0.83 10.03
N PRO A 173 -54.88 -0.47 10.00
CA PRO A 173 -55.20 -1.37 11.09
C PRO A 173 -54.43 -0.99 12.36
N SER A 174 -55.08 -1.07 13.52
CA SER A 174 -54.43 -0.82 14.82
C SER A 174 -53.46 -1.94 15.23
N SER A 175 -53.65 -3.15 14.69
CA SER A 175 -52.76 -4.29 14.84
C SER A 175 -52.74 -5.10 13.55
N SER A 176 -51.56 -5.58 13.16
CA SER A 176 -51.31 -6.35 11.95
C SER A 176 -50.05 -7.18 12.15
N GLN A 177 -50.05 -8.41 11.63
CA GLN A 177 -48.87 -9.28 11.59
C GLN A 177 -47.80 -8.74 10.62
N THR A 178 -48.20 -7.95 9.63
CA THR A 178 -47.30 -7.33 8.66
C THR A 178 -47.11 -5.86 9.00
N MET A 179 -45.85 -5.46 9.15
CA MET A 179 -45.39 -4.09 9.34
C MET A 179 -44.76 -3.57 8.05
N LEU A 180 -44.99 -2.29 7.75
CA LEU A 180 -44.40 -1.57 6.62
C LEU A 180 -43.56 -0.40 7.16
N ILE A 181 -42.28 -0.39 6.81
CA ILE A 181 -41.38 0.74 7.04
C ILE A 181 -41.09 1.38 5.69
N ARG A 182 -41.49 2.64 5.53
CA ARG A 182 -41.40 3.33 4.24
C ARG A 182 -39.99 3.86 4.00
N GLY A 183 -39.44 3.60 2.81
CA GLY A 183 -38.14 4.13 2.39
C GLY A 183 -36.97 3.79 3.31
N MET A 184 -36.99 2.63 3.97
CA MET A 184 -35.91 2.21 4.87
C MET A 184 -34.64 1.83 4.11
N PHE A 185 -34.78 1.32 2.89
CA PHE A 185 -33.64 0.99 2.02
C PHE A 185 -33.67 1.86 0.77
N VAL A 186 -32.87 2.93 0.74
CA VAL A 186 -32.77 3.82 -0.42
C VAL A 186 -31.30 3.90 -0.82
N THR A 187 -31.02 3.57 -2.07
CA THR A 187 -29.69 3.74 -2.67
C THR A 187 -29.72 4.83 -3.71
N PHE A 188 -28.56 5.40 -4.00
CA PHE A 188 -28.44 6.45 -5.01
C PHE A 188 -28.88 5.96 -6.41
N GLY A 189 -28.58 4.70 -6.76
CA GLY A 189 -29.07 4.07 -7.99
C GLY A 189 -30.60 4.02 -8.10
N MET A 190 -31.31 3.83 -6.98
CA MET A 190 -32.79 3.89 -6.97
C MET A 190 -33.35 5.33 -7.09
N GLU A 191 -32.55 6.33 -6.73
CA GLU A 191 -32.96 7.73 -6.73
C GLU A 191 -32.82 8.43 -8.09
N GLN A 192 -31.83 7.99 -8.89
CA GLN A 192 -31.43 8.64 -10.13
C GLN A 192 -32.31 8.36 -11.37
N CYS A 193 -33.30 7.45 -11.31
CA CYS A 193 -34.21 7.18 -12.44
C CYS A 193 -35.12 8.37 -12.85
N ARG A 194 -34.89 9.56 -12.30
CA ARG A 194 -35.56 10.83 -12.65
C ARG A 194 -34.61 11.94 -13.14
N ARG A 195 -33.29 11.71 -13.25
CA ARG A 195 -32.39 12.74 -13.80
C ARG A 195 -32.39 12.69 -15.33
N ASP A 196 -32.38 13.89 -15.91
CA ASP A 196 -32.58 14.16 -17.32
C ASP A 196 -31.61 13.39 -18.23
N ASP A 197 -32.12 13.07 -19.42
CA ASP A 197 -31.54 12.46 -20.61
C ASP A 197 -30.24 13.14 -21.16
N TYR A 198 -29.64 14.05 -20.38
CA TYR A 198 -28.42 14.78 -20.70
C TYR A 198 -27.17 14.25 -19.97
N ASP A 199 -27.31 13.32 -19.02
CA ASP A 199 -26.19 12.67 -18.36
C ASP A 199 -26.06 11.21 -18.84
N THR A 200 -25.35 11.04 -19.96
CA THR A 200 -25.12 9.73 -20.58
C THR A 200 -24.26 8.81 -19.70
N ASP A 201 -23.53 9.36 -18.72
CA ASP A 201 -22.66 8.61 -17.81
C ASP A 201 -23.36 8.21 -16.48
N ALA A 202 -24.45 8.86 -16.08
CA ALA A 202 -25.17 8.54 -14.84
C ALA A 202 -25.67 7.07 -14.77
N SER A 203 -25.96 6.45 -15.91
CA SER A 203 -26.34 5.02 -15.99
C SER A 203 -25.14 4.05 -15.94
N LEU A 204 -23.92 4.54 -16.11
CA LEU A 204 -22.68 3.75 -16.02
C LEU A 204 -22.07 3.76 -14.60
N GLU A 205 -22.48 4.70 -13.74
CA GLU A 205 -21.88 4.87 -12.41
C GLU A 205 -22.42 3.91 -11.35
N TYR A 206 -23.60 3.30 -11.54
CA TYR A 206 -24.21 2.40 -10.56
C TYR A 206 -24.88 1.20 -11.24
N GLY A 207 -24.17 0.08 -11.29
CA GLY A 207 -24.71 -1.17 -11.81
C GLY A 207 -25.72 -1.79 -10.82
N ASP A 208 -26.66 -2.59 -11.35
CA ASP A 208 -27.58 -3.40 -10.53
C ASP A 208 -26.84 -4.28 -9.50
N GLU A 209 -25.61 -4.69 -9.83
CA GLU A 209 -24.71 -5.46 -8.96
C GLU A 209 -24.33 -4.68 -7.69
N GLU A 210 -24.05 -3.38 -7.80
CA GLU A 210 -23.69 -2.55 -6.66
C GLU A 210 -24.91 -2.30 -5.76
N ILE A 211 -26.09 -2.08 -6.35
CA ILE A 211 -27.35 -1.96 -5.60
C ILE A 211 -27.64 -3.26 -4.84
N TYR A 212 -27.38 -4.41 -5.46
CA TYR A 212 -27.55 -5.70 -4.81
C TYR A 212 -26.55 -5.90 -3.67
N GLN A 213 -25.29 -5.50 -3.84
CA GLN A 213 -24.28 -5.56 -2.78
C GLN A 213 -24.66 -4.67 -1.58
N GLN A 214 -25.11 -3.44 -1.83
CA GLN A 214 -25.63 -2.55 -0.79
C GLN A 214 -26.88 -3.14 -0.10
N PHE A 215 -27.72 -3.84 -0.86
CA PHE A 215 -28.88 -4.55 -0.29
C PHE A 215 -28.46 -5.71 0.61
N LEU A 216 -27.44 -6.48 0.25
CA LEU A 216 -26.93 -7.57 1.08
C LEU A 216 -26.40 -7.03 2.42
N GLU A 217 -25.60 -5.97 2.37
CA GLU A 217 -25.08 -5.31 3.58
C GLU A 217 -26.21 -4.80 4.48
N PHE A 218 -27.21 -4.15 3.87
CA PHE A 218 -28.42 -3.72 4.57
C PHE A 218 -29.18 -4.90 5.19
N TYR A 219 -29.36 -5.98 4.43
CA TYR A 219 -30.11 -7.17 4.88
C TYR A 219 -29.42 -7.83 6.07
N ASP A 220 -28.10 -7.98 6.01
CA ASP A 220 -27.31 -8.62 7.06
C ASP A 220 -27.27 -7.79 8.36
N ASP A 221 -27.35 -6.46 8.26
CA ASP A 221 -27.43 -5.57 9.42
C ASP A 221 -28.85 -5.54 10.03
N VAL A 222 -29.88 -5.49 9.19
CA VAL A 222 -31.24 -5.15 9.62
C VAL A 222 -32.08 -6.37 10.02
N VAL A 223 -31.91 -7.50 9.33
CA VAL A 223 -32.71 -8.70 9.59
C VAL A 223 -32.50 -9.27 11.00
N PRO A 224 -31.29 -9.31 11.57
CA PRO A 224 -31.08 -9.72 12.96
C PRO A 224 -31.89 -8.89 13.95
N GLU A 225 -31.97 -7.57 13.75
CA GLU A 225 -32.75 -6.68 14.62
C GLU A 225 -34.24 -7.00 14.59
N PHE A 226 -34.80 -7.30 13.42
CA PHE A 226 -36.20 -7.73 13.34
C PHE A 226 -36.43 -9.11 13.94
N LYS A 227 -35.46 -10.02 13.83
CA LYS A 227 -35.51 -11.36 14.46
C LYS A 227 -35.43 -11.27 15.99
N ASN A 228 -34.75 -10.27 16.54
CA ASN A 228 -34.69 -10.03 17.99
C ASN A 228 -36.06 -9.65 18.57
N LEU A 229 -36.91 -8.99 17.79
CA LEU A 229 -38.26 -8.58 18.20
C LEU A 229 -39.30 -9.70 18.12
N GLY A 230 -39.06 -10.72 17.29
CA GLY A 230 -39.99 -11.84 17.12
C GLY A 230 -39.65 -12.72 15.92
N LYS A 231 -40.44 -13.79 15.75
CA LYS A 231 -40.23 -14.71 14.62
C LYS A 231 -40.71 -14.07 13.31
N VAL A 232 -39.75 -13.65 12.49
CA VAL A 232 -40.00 -13.15 11.13
C VAL A 232 -40.32 -14.32 10.20
N ILE A 233 -41.49 -14.27 9.56
CA ILE A 233 -41.90 -15.19 8.49
C ILE A 233 -41.39 -14.69 7.14
N GLN A 234 -41.54 -13.38 6.89
CA GLN A 234 -41.23 -12.80 5.58
C GLN A 234 -40.58 -11.44 5.75
N PHE A 235 -39.48 -11.23 5.02
CA PHE A 235 -38.81 -9.95 4.93
C PHE A 235 -38.67 -9.61 3.44
N LYS A 236 -39.29 -8.51 3.00
CA LYS A 236 -39.28 -8.08 1.60
C LYS A 236 -38.95 -6.60 1.49
N VAL A 237 -38.14 -6.25 0.51
CA VAL A 237 -37.76 -4.86 0.25
C VAL A 237 -38.15 -4.50 -1.19
N SER A 238 -38.81 -3.35 -1.35
CA SER A 238 -39.25 -2.86 -2.65
C SER A 238 -38.14 -2.12 -3.38
N CYS A 239 -37.65 -2.71 -4.48
CA CYS A 239 -36.78 -2.06 -5.46
C CYS A 239 -37.62 -1.31 -6.52
N ASN A 240 -38.44 -0.35 -6.09
CA ASN A 240 -39.29 0.46 -6.97
C ASN A 240 -38.71 1.86 -7.15
N PHE A 241 -38.92 2.48 -8.32
CA PHE A 241 -38.49 3.86 -8.56
C PHE A 241 -39.51 4.89 -8.07
N GLU A 242 -40.79 4.57 -7.98
CA GLU A 242 -41.79 5.52 -7.52
C GLU A 242 -41.66 5.81 -6.03
N SER A 243 -41.67 7.10 -5.68
CA SER A 243 -41.45 7.58 -4.31
C SER A 243 -42.35 6.99 -3.22
N HIS A 244 -43.52 6.44 -3.57
CA HIS A 244 -44.45 5.85 -2.62
C HIS A 244 -44.16 4.37 -2.33
N LEU A 245 -43.38 3.70 -3.18
CA LEU A 245 -42.99 2.29 -3.04
C LEU A 245 -41.48 2.09 -2.83
N ARG A 246 -40.67 3.04 -3.29
CA ARG A 246 -39.21 2.99 -3.24
C ARG A 246 -38.71 2.69 -1.83
N GLY A 247 -37.93 1.62 -1.71
CA GLY A 247 -37.25 1.28 -0.47
C GLY A 247 -38.16 0.83 0.67
N ASN A 248 -39.43 0.55 0.38
CA ASN A 248 -40.36 0.07 1.39
C ASN A 248 -39.95 -1.33 1.86
N VAL A 249 -39.85 -1.51 3.16
CA VAL A 249 -39.54 -2.78 3.81
C VAL A 249 -40.81 -3.34 4.45
N TYR A 250 -41.17 -4.56 4.07
CA TYR A 250 -42.30 -5.31 4.58
C TYR A 250 -41.77 -6.44 5.45
N VAL A 251 -42.15 -6.42 6.72
CA VAL A 251 -41.77 -7.45 7.70
C VAL A 251 -43.05 -8.11 8.18
N GLN A 252 -43.19 -9.41 7.95
CA GLN A 252 -44.29 -10.21 8.46
C GLN A 252 -43.81 -11.07 9.62
N TYR A 253 -44.46 -10.93 10.76
CA TYR A 253 -44.24 -11.72 11.96
C TYR A 253 -45.22 -12.90 12.05
N GLN A 254 -44.88 -13.89 12.87
CA GLN A 254 -45.76 -15.03 13.14
C GLN A 254 -47.02 -14.64 13.93
N THR A 255 -46.94 -13.63 14.79
CA THR A 255 -48.02 -13.19 15.69
C THR A 255 -48.10 -11.68 15.75
#